data_AF-A0A0A0D001-F1
#
_entry.id   AF-A0A0A0D001-F1
#
_cell.length_a   1.000
_cell.length_b   1.000
_cell.length_c   1.000
_cell.angle_alpha   90.00
_cell.angle_beta   90.00
_cell.angle_gamma   90.00
#
_symmetry.space_group_name_H-M   'P 1'
#
loop_
_entity.id
_entity.type
_entity.pdbx_description
1 polymer ?
#
loop_
_entity_poly.entity_id
_entity_poly.type
_entity_poly.pdbx_seq_one_letter_code
_entity_poly.pdbx_strand_id
1 'polypeptide(L)' 'MQSRPEVVPLRQGDGVAFAVHHRPVAGTRGDYRVNLRHGVSRLRGGRRHTLGIIFHDAK' A
#
# COMPACT_ATOMS: atom_id res chain seq x y z
N MET A 1 -12.91 8.86 13.85
CA MET A 1 -11.79 7.92 13.71
C MET A 1 -10.75 8.55 12.81
N GLN A 2 -9.56 8.84 13.31
CA GLN A 2 -8.48 9.42 12.51
C GLN A 2 -7.75 8.31 11.77
N SER A 3 -7.63 8.43 10.45
CA SER A 3 -6.80 7.50 9.67
C SER A 3 -5.33 7.73 10.01
N ARG A 4 -4.62 6.65 10.33
CA ARG A 4 -3.16 6.65 10.51
C ARG A 4 -2.54 5.93 9.32
N PRO A 5 -1.55 6.53 8.64
CA PRO A 5 -0.84 5.85 7.57
C PRO A 5 0.09 4.78 8.16
N GLU A 6 0.12 3.63 7.50
CA GLU A 6 1.20 2.64 7.68
C GLU A 6 2.30 2.98 6.65
N VAL A 7 3.55 3.07 7.10
CA VAL A 7 4.69 3.48 6.26
C VAL A 7 5.67 2.33 6.16
N VAL A 8 6.03 1.97 4.94
CA VAL A 8 7.04 0.93 4.65
C VAL A 8 8.37 1.61 4.29
N PRO A 9 9.39 1.58 5.16
CA PRO A 9 10.65 2.28 4.95
C PRO A 9 11.61 1.46 4.07
N LEU A 10 11.30 1.32 2.79
CA LEU A 10 12.10 0.54 1.84
C LEU A 10 13.53 1.08 1.69
N ARG A 11 14.51 0.19 1.78
CA ARG A 11 15.90 0.39 1.37
C ARG A 11 16.14 -0.19 -0.03
N GLN A 12 17.33 0.08 -0.57
CA GLN A 12 17.75 -0.53 -1.83
C GLN A 12 17.80 -2.05 -1.69
N GLY A 13 17.11 -2.76 -2.58
CA GLY A 13 16.97 -4.22 -2.56
C GLY A 13 15.69 -4.72 -1.90
N ASP A 14 14.99 -3.88 -1.13
CA ASP A 14 13.73 -4.26 -0.49
C ASP A 14 12.58 -4.27 -1.51
N GLY A 15 11.59 -5.14 -1.25
CA GLY A 15 10.31 -5.17 -1.96
C GLY A 15 9.13 -5.07 -0.99
N VAL A 16 8.00 -4.59 -1.49
CA VAL A 16 6.72 -4.62 -0.77
C VAL A 16 5.62 -5.09 -1.70
N ALA A 17 4.75 -5.96 -1.19
CA ALA A 17 3.52 -6.36 -1.86
C ALA A 17 2.33 -5.92 -1.01
N PHE A 18 1.38 -5.24 -1.62
CA PHE A 18 0.14 -4.81 -0.97
C PHE A 18 -1.00 -4.76 -1.99
N ALA A 19 -2.24 -4.84 -1.50
CA ALA A 19 -3.41 -4.75 -2.35
C ALA A 19 -3.61 -3.33 -2.89
N VAL A 20 -3.75 -3.17 -4.20
CA VAL A 20 -3.82 -1.83 -4.82
C VAL A 20 -5.19 -1.15 -4.69
N HIS A 21 -6.25 -1.85 -4.26
CA HIS A 21 -7.60 -1.29 -4.20
C HIS A 21 -8.29 -1.48 -2.84
N HIS A 22 -8.42 -2.72 -2.36
CA HIS A 22 -9.13 -3.03 -1.13
C HIS A 22 -8.26 -3.81 -0.15
N ARG A 23 -8.45 -3.60 1.14
CA ARG A 23 -7.90 -4.46 2.21
C ARG A 23 -9.01 -5.03 3.08
N PRO A 24 -8.83 -6.23 3.66
CA PRO A 24 -9.74 -6.74 4.68
C PRO A 24 -9.55 -5.97 6.00
N VAL A 25 -10.64 -5.80 6.74
CA VAL A 25 -10.64 -5.32 8.13
C VAL A 25 -11.54 -6.24 8.93
N ALA A 26 -11.07 -6.67 10.10
CA ALA A 26 -11.84 -7.48 11.03
C ALA A 26 -13.06 -6.70 11.54
N GLY A 27 -14.26 -7.25 11.32
CA GLY A 27 -15.52 -6.73 11.86
C GLY A 27 -16.14 -7.72 12.85
N THR A 28 -17.18 -7.27 13.56
CA THR A 28 -17.89 -8.11 14.54
C THR A 28 -18.64 -9.29 13.93
N ARG A 29 -18.84 -9.29 12.60
CA ARG A 29 -19.52 -10.35 11.84
C ARG A 29 -18.61 -11.01 10.78
N GLY A 30 -17.29 -10.88 10.95
CA GLY A 30 -16.29 -11.32 9.98
C GLY A 30 -15.62 -10.16 9.24
N ASP A 31 -14.70 -10.52 8.35
CA ASP A 31 -13.91 -9.56 7.59
C ASP A 31 -14.76 -8.85 6.53
N TYR A 32 -14.56 -7.54 6.40
CA TYR A 32 -15.17 -6.75 5.34
C TYR A 32 -14.10 -5.94 4.59
N ARG A 33 -14.43 -5.53 3.36
CA ARG A 33 -13.51 -4.78 2.50
C ARG A 33 -13.60 -3.29 2.80
N VAL A 34 -12.45 -2.63 2.90
CA VAL A 34 -12.33 -1.18 2.88
C VAL A 34 -11.37 -0.74 1.78
N ASN A 35 -11.55 0.48 1.27
CA ASN A 35 -10.62 1.06 0.30
C ASN A 35 -9.23 1.23 0.94
N LEU A 36 -8.19 0.71 0.29
CA LEU A 36 -6.81 0.95 0.66
C LEU A 36 -6.26 2.10 -0.19
N ARG A 37 -6.16 3.28 0.43
CA ARG A 37 -5.44 4.41 -0.16
C ARG A 37 -3.95 4.19 0.04
N HIS A 38 -3.20 4.24 -1.04
CA HIS A 38 -1.75 4.12 -1.05
C HIS A 38 -1.15 5.31 -1.80
N GLY A 39 0.10 5.61 -1.49
CA GLY A 39 0.80 6.73 -2.09
C GLY A 39 2.27 6.73 -1.72
N VAL A 40 3.03 7.59 -2.37
CA VAL A 40 4.45 7.75 -2.11
C VAL A 40 4.71 9.10 -1.45
N SER A 41 5.48 9.11 -0.37
CA SER A 41 5.83 10.37 0.30
C SER A 41 6.72 11.24 -0.59
N ARG A 42 6.57 12.57 -0.44
CA ARG A 42 7.44 13.57 -1.06
C ARG A 42 8.89 13.34 -0.65
N LEU A 43 9.81 13.43 -1.61
CA LEU A 43 11.24 13.44 -1.32
C LEU A 43 11.63 14.82 -0.76
N ARG A 44 12.33 14.84 0.38
CA ARG A 44 12.89 16.06 0.96
C ARG A 44 14.32 16.36 0.47
N GLY A 45 14.93 15.42 -0.25
CA GLY A 45 16.26 15.51 -0.86
C GLY A 45 16.60 14.22 -1.60
N GLY A 46 17.62 14.29 -2.47
CA GLY A 46 18.09 13.13 -3.25
C GLY A 46 17.12 12.67 -4.35
N ARG A 47 17.26 11.41 -4.77
CA ARG A 47 16.45 10.76 -5.80
C ARG A 47 15.99 9.38 -5.30
N ARG A 48 14.80 8.96 -5.73
CA ARG A 48 14.27 7.60 -5.49
C ARG A 48 13.86 6.99 -6.82
N HIS A 49 14.33 5.78 -7.08
CA HIS A 49 13.95 4.97 -8.23
C HIS A 49 13.32 3.68 -7.73
N THR A 50 12.20 3.29 -8.33
CA THR A 50 11.44 2.09 -7.94
C THR A 50 10.90 1.40 -9.18
N LEU A 51 10.93 0.07 -9.19
CA LEU A 51 10.19 -0.75 -10.15
C LEU A 51 8.82 -1.08 -9.55
N GLY A 52 7.75 -0.81 -10.29
CA GLY A 52 6.39 -1.20 -9.93
C GLY A 52 5.91 -2.34 -10.82
N ILE A 53 5.29 -3.36 -10.22
CA ILE A 53 4.57 -4.43 -10.93
C ILE A 53 3.12 -4.38 -10.45
N ILE A 54 2.17 -4.25 -11.37
CA ILE A 54 0.74 -4.22 -11.07
C ILE A 54 0.11 -5.49 -11.63
N PHE A 55 -0.50 -6.29 -10.75
CA PHE A 55 -1.27 -7.46 -11.13
C PHE A 55 -2.71 -7.05 -11.40
N HIS A 56 -3.14 -7.18 -12.65
CA HIS A 56 -4.53 -7.04 -13.05
C HIS A 56 -5.17 -8.42 -13.17
N ASP A 57 -6.37 -8.58 -12.62
CA ASP A 57 -7.21 -9.72 -12.94
C ASP A 57 -7.79 -9.49 -14.34
N ALA A 58 -7.18 -10.12 -15.35
CA ALA A 58 -7.69 -10.10 -16.70
C ALA A 58 -8.79 -11.17 -16.80
N LYS A 59 -10.04 -10.72 -16.91
CA LYS A 59 -11.15 -11.58 -17.32
C LYS A 59 -11.30 -11.56 -18.84
#